data_AF-A0A2E0Z103-F1
#
_entry.id   AF-A0A2E0Z103-F1
#
_cell.length_a   1.000
_cell.length_b   1.000
_cell.length_c   1.000
_cell.angle_alpha   90.00
_cell.angle_beta   90.00
_cell.angle_gamma   90.00
#
_symmetry.space_group_name_H-M   'P 1'
#
loop_
_entity.id
_entity.type
_entity.pdbx_description
1 polymer ?
#
loop_
_entity_poly.entity_id
_entity_poly.type
_entity_poly.pdbx_seq_one_letter_code
_entity_poly.pdbx_strand_id
1 'polypeptide(L)'
;MPQPEFSAFSNVIAGYRSIAGQLPEKLLISNGPKGLSTWYAPFEHINVRAKFVICGITPGWQQADKALCAARDALRAHKSEKEALEIAKNTGSFAGVMRTNLVKMLDHIGANHYLRLSSSAELFGTRKDLVHYTSALRYPVFKNGENYSGSSVDLHLKLTQDLHLILTHPGRQIMA
;
A
#
# COMPACT_ATOMS: atom_id res chain seq x y z
N MET A 1 -9.30 0.99 -16.91
CA MET A 1 -9.21 -0.46 -16.64
C MET A 1 -9.78 -0.70 -15.25
N PRO A 2 -10.64 -1.72 -15.06
CA PRO A 2 -11.09 -2.12 -13.73
C PRO A 2 -9.85 -2.45 -12.86
N GLN A 3 -9.94 -2.12 -11.57
CA GLN A 3 -8.89 -2.47 -10.62
C GLN A 3 -8.88 -4.00 -10.44
N PRO A 4 -7.70 -4.66 -10.37
CA PRO A 4 -7.63 -6.07 -10.05
C PRO A 4 -8.24 -6.33 -8.67
N GLU A 5 -9.02 -7.41 -8.57
CA GLU A 5 -9.59 -7.87 -7.31
C GLU A 5 -8.66 -8.87 -6.61
N PHE A 6 -8.60 -8.83 -5.28
CA PHE A 6 -7.79 -9.74 -4.47
C PHE A 6 -8.10 -11.21 -4.75
N SER A 7 -9.38 -11.53 -4.90
CA SER A 7 -9.89 -12.87 -5.20
C SER A 7 -9.19 -13.52 -6.41
N ALA A 8 -8.89 -12.74 -7.46
CA ALA A 8 -8.20 -13.20 -8.67
C ALA A 8 -6.76 -13.67 -8.42
N PHE A 9 -6.12 -13.15 -7.36
CA PHE A 9 -4.73 -13.48 -7.01
C PHE A 9 -4.61 -14.36 -5.77
N SER A 10 -5.70 -14.58 -5.03
CA SER A 10 -5.74 -15.32 -3.76
C SER A 10 -4.99 -16.66 -3.78
N ASN A 11 -5.18 -17.46 -4.84
CA ASN A 11 -4.47 -18.74 -5.02
C ASN A 11 -2.95 -18.56 -5.19
N VAL A 12 -2.52 -17.54 -5.94
CA VAL A 12 -1.10 -17.22 -6.12
C VAL A 12 -0.50 -16.73 -4.80
N ILE A 13 -1.24 -15.90 -4.06
CA ILE A 13 -0.82 -15.36 -2.76
C ILE A 13 -0.69 -16.48 -1.72
N ALA A 14 -1.64 -17.41 -1.64
CA ALA A 14 -1.60 -18.53 -0.69
C ALA A 14 -0.34 -19.41 -0.86
N GLY A 15 0.17 -19.50 -2.09
CA GLY A 15 1.42 -20.18 -2.45
C GLY A 15 2.67 -19.29 -2.44
N TYR A 16 2.55 -17.99 -2.15
CA TYR A 16 3.65 -17.04 -2.33
C TYR A 16 4.90 -17.38 -1.50
N ARG A 17 6.06 -17.30 -2.15
CA ARG A 17 7.37 -17.43 -1.53
C ARG A 17 8.21 -16.23 -1.93
N SER A 18 8.85 -15.61 -0.94
CA SER A 18 9.75 -14.49 -1.16
C SER A 18 10.97 -14.96 -1.97
N ILE A 19 11.25 -14.27 -3.06
CA ILE A 19 12.47 -14.43 -3.86
C ILE A 19 13.04 -13.03 -4.04
N ALA A 20 14.30 -12.83 -3.63
CA ALA A 20 14.93 -11.52 -3.61
C ALA A 20 14.86 -10.83 -4.98
N GLY A 21 14.31 -9.61 -5.01
CA GLY A 21 14.20 -8.80 -6.21
C GLY A 21 13.20 -9.28 -7.26
N GLN A 22 12.41 -10.35 -7.00
CA GLN A 22 11.51 -10.94 -7.98
C GLN A 22 10.08 -11.09 -7.44
N LEU A 23 9.10 -10.91 -8.33
CA LEU A 23 7.69 -11.26 -8.09
C LEU A 23 7.28 -12.36 -9.09
N PRO A 24 6.43 -13.33 -8.70
CA PRO A 24 5.92 -14.34 -9.62
C PRO A 24 5.18 -13.71 -10.79
N GLU A 25 5.44 -14.16 -12.03
CA GLU A 25 4.80 -13.64 -13.25
C GLU A 25 3.27 -13.67 -13.21
N LYS A 26 2.68 -14.60 -12.45
CA LYS A 26 1.22 -14.66 -12.22
C LYS A 26 0.66 -13.43 -11.49
N LEU A 27 1.51 -12.58 -10.92
CA LEU A 27 1.13 -11.30 -10.33
C LEU A 27 1.27 -10.14 -11.34
N LEU A 28 1.80 -10.34 -12.54
CA LEU A 28 1.93 -9.29 -13.53
C LEU A 28 0.53 -8.81 -13.97
N ILE A 29 0.23 -7.53 -13.78
CA ILE A 29 -1.02 -6.91 -14.22
C ILE A 29 -0.88 -6.46 -15.68
N SER A 30 0.21 -5.76 -16.00
CA SER A 30 0.45 -5.25 -17.35
C SER A 30 1.90 -4.85 -17.57
N ASN A 31 2.31 -4.90 -18.84
CA ASN A 31 3.50 -4.21 -19.34
C ASN A 31 3.08 -2.88 -19.96
N GLY A 32 3.80 -1.83 -19.59
CA GLY A 32 3.64 -0.48 -20.10
C GLY A 32 4.76 -0.08 -21.06
N PRO A 33 4.70 1.13 -21.62
CA PRO A 33 5.73 1.65 -22.51
C PRO A 33 7.07 1.84 -21.77
N LYS A 34 8.17 1.93 -22.53
CA LYS A 34 9.51 2.28 -22.02
C LYS A 34 10.00 1.36 -20.89
N GLY A 35 9.62 0.08 -20.94
CA GLY A 35 10.05 -0.94 -19.99
C GLY A 35 9.35 -0.87 -18.62
N LEU A 36 8.21 -0.19 -18.53
CA LEU A 36 7.39 -0.20 -17.32
C LEU A 36 6.62 -1.51 -17.19
N SER A 37 6.45 -1.98 -15.96
CA SER A 37 5.60 -3.12 -15.64
C SER A 37 4.86 -2.86 -14.33
N THR A 38 3.58 -3.24 -14.27
CA THR A 38 2.72 -3.10 -13.08
C THR A 38 2.40 -4.48 -12.55
N TRP A 39 2.57 -4.68 -11.25
CA TRP A 39 2.44 -5.99 -10.60
C TRP A 39 1.47 -5.90 -9.45
N TYR A 40 0.67 -6.93 -9.25
CA TYR A 40 -0.27 -7.00 -8.15
C TYR A 40 0.46 -7.16 -6.81
N ALA A 41 0.04 -6.36 -5.85
CA ALA A 41 0.26 -6.57 -4.43
C ALA A 41 -0.95 -6.00 -3.66
N PRO A 42 -1.34 -6.63 -2.53
CA PRO A 42 -2.59 -6.33 -1.83
C PRO A 42 -2.55 -4.99 -1.07
N PHE A 43 -2.73 -3.89 -1.80
CA PHE A 43 -2.70 -2.50 -1.31
C PHE A 43 -4.05 -1.79 -1.42
N GLU A 44 -5.14 -2.49 -1.72
CA GLU A 44 -6.48 -1.93 -1.92
C GLU A 44 -7.27 -1.66 -0.63
N HIS A 45 -6.81 -2.09 0.56
CA HIS A 45 -7.50 -1.73 1.81
C HIS A 45 -7.57 -0.21 2.00
N ILE A 46 -8.77 0.30 2.30
CA ILE A 46 -9.05 1.70 2.61
C ILE A 46 -9.42 1.85 4.08
N ASN A 47 -8.68 2.70 4.78
CA ASN A 47 -9.00 3.09 6.15
C ASN A 47 -9.81 4.40 6.10
N VAL A 48 -11.14 4.26 6.13
CA VAL A 48 -12.09 5.39 6.10
C VAL A 48 -12.12 6.21 7.40
N ARG A 49 -11.45 5.73 8.46
CA ARG A 49 -11.33 6.45 9.75
C ARG A 49 -10.06 7.30 9.85
N ALA A 50 -9.24 7.29 8.80
CA ALA A 50 -7.98 8.01 8.79
C ALA A 50 -8.17 9.51 8.96
N LYS A 51 -7.30 10.12 9.76
CA LYS A 51 -7.16 11.57 9.93
C LYS A 51 -5.90 12.12 9.26
N PHE A 52 -5.02 11.22 8.82
CA PHE A 52 -3.77 11.53 8.15
C PHE A 52 -3.61 10.62 6.93
N VAL A 53 -3.15 11.16 5.81
CA VAL A 53 -2.91 10.38 4.59
C VAL A 53 -1.46 10.54 4.17
N ILE A 54 -0.79 9.42 3.94
CA ILE A 54 0.58 9.39 3.41
C ILE A 54 0.51 8.83 1.99
N CYS A 55 0.89 9.64 1.01
CA CYS A 55 0.91 9.25 -0.39
C CYS A 55 2.35 9.11 -0.91
N GLY A 56 2.72 7.89 -1.31
CA GLY A 56 3.95 7.60 -2.03
C GLY A 56 3.78 7.69 -3.56
N ILE A 57 4.84 7.36 -4.30
CA ILE A 57 4.79 7.25 -5.77
C ILE A 57 4.16 5.90 -6.16
N THR A 58 4.81 4.82 -5.75
CA THR A 58 4.41 3.42 -5.97
C THR A 58 5.09 2.54 -4.91
N PRO A 59 4.51 1.41 -4.49
CA PRO A 59 5.21 0.45 -3.64
C PRO A 59 6.44 -0.14 -4.37
N GLY A 60 7.59 -0.15 -3.70
CA GLY A 60 8.78 -0.85 -4.20
C GLY A 60 8.73 -2.36 -3.92
N TRP A 61 9.71 -3.09 -4.44
CA TRP A 61 9.80 -4.56 -4.31
C TRP A 61 9.68 -5.04 -2.86
N GLN A 62 10.45 -4.46 -1.94
CA GLN A 62 10.42 -4.87 -0.52
C GLN A 62 9.04 -4.63 0.12
N GLN A 63 8.34 -3.57 -0.28
CA GLN A 63 6.99 -3.29 0.22
C GLN A 63 5.98 -4.30 -0.31
N ALA A 64 6.09 -4.64 -1.60
CA ALA A 64 5.28 -5.67 -2.25
C ALA A 64 5.47 -7.04 -1.61
N ASP A 65 6.73 -7.46 -1.43
CA ASP A 65 7.10 -8.74 -0.78
C ASP A 65 6.50 -8.85 0.62
N LYS A 66 6.63 -7.81 1.43
CA LYS A 66 6.07 -7.77 2.79
C LYS A 66 4.54 -7.83 2.79
N ALA A 67 3.88 -7.14 1.87
CA ALA A 67 2.43 -7.20 1.72
C ALA A 67 1.96 -8.61 1.31
N LEU A 68 2.62 -9.22 0.31
CA LEU A 68 2.28 -10.55 -0.19
C LEU A 68 2.53 -11.65 0.86
N CYS A 69 3.66 -11.61 1.57
CA CYS A 69 3.92 -12.52 2.68
C CYS A 69 2.85 -12.40 3.78
N ALA A 70 2.49 -11.17 4.16
CA ALA A 70 1.50 -10.94 5.21
C ALA A 70 0.10 -11.39 4.78
N ALA A 71 -0.30 -11.14 3.53
CA ALA A 71 -1.56 -11.64 2.98
C ALA A 71 -1.60 -13.16 2.93
N ARG A 72 -0.52 -13.82 2.48
CA ARG A 72 -0.38 -15.27 2.50
C ARG A 72 -0.60 -15.84 3.89
N ASP A 73 0.08 -15.28 4.88
CA ASP A 73 0.03 -15.77 6.26
C ASP A 73 -1.38 -15.58 6.85
N ALA A 74 -2.04 -14.46 6.54
CA ALA A 74 -3.44 -14.24 6.90
C ALA A 74 -4.39 -15.26 6.24
N LEU A 75 -4.24 -15.53 4.94
CA LEU A 75 -5.05 -16.53 4.23
C LEU A 75 -4.86 -17.94 4.81
N ARG A 76 -3.62 -18.31 5.14
CA ARG A 76 -3.31 -19.61 5.78
C ARG A 76 -3.87 -19.72 7.19
N ALA A 77 -4.04 -18.58 7.88
CA ALA A 77 -4.72 -18.50 9.16
C ALA A 77 -6.25 -18.39 9.02
N HIS A 78 -6.82 -18.67 7.83
CA HIS A 78 -8.25 -18.61 7.54
C HIS A 78 -8.90 -17.24 7.83
N LYS A 79 -8.12 -16.17 7.71
CA LYS A 79 -8.64 -14.80 7.81
C LYS A 79 -9.51 -14.47 6.61
N SER A 80 -10.49 -13.59 6.84
CA SER A 80 -11.29 -13.04 5.74
C SER A 80 -10.43 -12.22 4.78
N GLU A 81 -10.88 -12.08 3.53
CA GLU A 81 -10.20 -11.23 2.54
C GLU A 81 -9.97 -9.80 3.06
N LYS A 82 -10.98 -9.22 3.70
CA LYS A 82 -10.90 -7.89 4.30
C LYS A 82 -9.78 -7.78 5.35
N GLU A 83 -9.68 -8.77 6.25
CA GLU A 83 -8.60 -8.82 7.24
C GLU A 83 -7.24 -9.01 6.59
N ALA A 84 -7.13 -9.89 5.58
CA ALA A 84 -5.88 -10.13 4.86
C ALA A 84 -5.38 -8.86 4.17
N LEU A 85 -6.28 -8.12 3.52
CA LEU A 85 -5.99 -6.82 2.90
C LEU A 85 -5.52 -5.78 3.91
N GLU A 86 -6.19 -5.68 5.06
CA GLU A 86 -5.82 -4.76 6.13
C GLU A 86 -4.43 -5.09 6.70
N ILE A 87 -4.17 -6.36 6.99
CA ILE A 87 -2.88 -6.85 7.50
C ILE A 87 -1.77 -6.57 6.49
N ALA A 88 -2.00 -6.87 5.21
CA ALA A 88 -1.03 -6.68 4.16
C ALA A 88 -0.69 -5.20 3.92
N LYS A 89 -1.72 -4.35 3.82
CA LYS A 89 -1.59 -2.90 3.70
C LYS A 89 -0.74 -2.33 4.83
N ASN A 90 -1.06 -2.66 6.07
CA ASN A 90 -0.35 -2.17 7.24
C ASN A 90 1.11 -2.68 7.31
N THR A 91 1.34 -3.91 6.88
CA THR A 91 2.68 -4.52 6.93
C THR A 91 3.58 -3.95 5.83
N GLY A 92 3.10 -3.90 4.59
CA GLY A 92 3.88 -3.51 3.42
C GLY A 92 4.06 -2.01 3.26
N SER A 93 3.11 -1.19 3.70
CA SER A 93 3.15 0.26 3.45
C SER A 93 4.40 0.90 4.03
N PHE A 94 5.20 1.53 3.16
CA PHE A 94 6.46 2.18 3.48
C PHE A 94 7.51 1.30 4.18
N ALA A 95 7.37 -0.04 4.16
CA ALA A 95 8.27 -0.95 4.88
C ALA A 95 9.76 -0.76 4.53
N GLY A 96 10.63 -1.07 5.50
CA GLY A 96 12.08 -0.93 5.39
C GLY A 96 12.60 0.42 5.92
N VAL A 97 13.82 0.79 5.50
CA VAL A 97 14.51 2.02 5.95
C VAL A 97 13.70 3.29 5.62
N MET A 98 12.91 3.24 4.55
CA MET A 98 12.03 4.35 4.16
C MET A 98 11.03 4.72 5.26
N ARG A 99 10.48 3.73 6.01
CA ARG A 99 9.58 3.99 7.14
C ARG A 99 10.27 4.80 8.22
N THR A 100 11.47 4.39 8.59
CA THR A 100 12.24 5.05 9.67
C THR A 100 12.58 6.48 9.29
N ASN A 101 12.99 6.72 8.05
CA ASN A 101 13.26 8.08 7.57
C ASN A 101 12.00 8.93 7.53
N LEU A 102 10.88 8.36 7.06
CA LEU A 102 9.59 9.04 7.03
C LEU A 102 9.11 9.43 8.43
N VAL A 103 9.22 8.54 9.41
CA VAL A 103 8.89 8.84 10.82
C VAL A 103 9.71 10.03 11.31
N LYS A 104 11.03 10.03 11.09
CA LYS A 104 11.89 11.16 11.50
C LYS A 104 11.47 12.48 10.85
N MET A 105 11.14 12.46 9.55
CA MET A 105 10.67 13.65 8.85
C MET A 105 9.32 14.14 9.40
N LEU A 106 8.37 13.23 9.62
CA LEU A 106 7.04 13.55 10.15
C LEU A 106 7.12 14.13 11.57
N ASP A 107 7.99 13.58 12.41
CA ASP A 107 8.23 14.11 13.76
C ASP A 107 8.92 15.48 13.70
N HIS A 108 9.89 15.64 12.80
CA HIS A 108 10.60 16.92 12.62
C HIS A 108 9.66 18.05 12.22
N ILE A 109 8.67 17.80 11.35
CA ILE A 109 7.65 18.78 10.97
C ILE A 109 6.48 18.88 11.97
N GLY A 110 6.51 18.12 13.06
CA GLY A 110 5.51 18.18 14.14
C GLY A 110 4.18 17.48 13.84
N ALA A 111 4.12 16.55 12.88
CA ALA A 111 2.89 15.83 12.53
C ALA A 111 2.34 15.01 13.72
N ASN A 112 3.23 14.42 14.53
CA ASN A 112 2.90 13.74 15.77
C ASN A 112 2.14 14.65 16.75
N HIS A 113 2.56 15.91 16.90
CA HIS A 113 1.90 16.86 17.79
C HIS A 113 0.48 17.21 17.34
N TYR A 114 0.27 17.42 16.04
CA TYR A 114 -1.06 17.66 15.47
C TYR A 114 -2.01 16.48 15.74
N LEU A 115 -1.50 15.25 15.67
CA LEU A 115 -2.26 14.02 15.90
C LEU A 115 -2.32 13.59 17.38
N ARG A 116 -1.70 14.36 18.29
CA ARG A 116 -1.58 14.07 19.73
C ARG A 116 -0.94 12.70 20.00
N LEU A 117 0.13 12.41 19.26
CA LEU A 117 0.96 11.21 19.39
C LEU A 117 2.30 11.56 20.00
N SER A 118 2.93 10.58 20.66
CA SER A 118 4.31 10.73 21.13
C SER A 118 5.28 10.81 19.95
N SER A 119 5.07 9.98 18.93
CA SER A 119 5.81 9.97 17.67
C SER A 119 4.91 9.47 16.54
N SER A 120 5.20 9.92 15.31
CA SER A 120 4.59 9.44 14.07
C SER A 120 4.90 7.96 13.82
N ALA A 121 5.84 7.35 14.55
CA ALA A 121 6.04 5.90 14.57
C ALA A 121 4.75 5.15 14.95
N GLU A 122 3.92 5.72 15.83
CA GLU A 122 2.66 5.12 16.25
C GLU A 122 1.69 4.90 15.09
N LEU A 123 1.74 5.75 14.05
CA LEU A 123 0.91 5.59 12.84
C LEU A 123 1.15 4.23 12.17
N PHE A 124 2.38 3.71 12.21
CA PHE A 124 2.75 2.42 11.66
C PHE A 124 2.58 1.24 12.65
N GLY A 125 2.11 1.50 13.86
CA GLY A 125 2.03 0.54 14.95
C GLY A 125 0.68 0.58 15.67
N THR A 126 0.65 1.20 16.84
CA THR A 126 -0.51 1.24 17.74
C THR A 126 -1.67 2.08 17.20
N ARG A 127 -1.37 3.10 16.39
CA ARG A 127 -2.34 4.10 15.89
C ARG A 127 -2.56 4.06 14.38
N LYS A 128 -2.53 2.85 13.81
CA LYS A 128 -2.88 2.59 12.40
C LYS A 128 -4.30 3.03 12.04
N ASP A 129 -5.19 3.15 13.04
CA ASP A 129 -6.54 3.70 12.89
C ASP A 129 -6.54 5.14 12.36
N LEU A 130 -5.51 5.93 12.67
CA LEU A 130 -5.43 7.34 12.32
C LEU A 130 -4.88 7.62 10.92
N VAL A 131 -4.31 6.63 10.24
CA VAL A 131 -3.59 6.85 8.98
C VAL A 131 -4.14 5.99 7.86
N HIS A 132 -4.16 6.58 6.66
CA HIS A 132 -4.27 5.84 5.41
C HIS A 132 -2.98 5.97 4.62
N TYR A 133 -2.48 4.85 4.13
CA TYR A 133 -1.33 4.77 3.24
C TYR A 133 -1.81 4.62 1.81
N THR A 134 -1.29 5.41 0.88
CA THR A 134 -1.61 5.26 -0.53
C THR A 134 -0.42 5.59 -1.41
N SER A 135 -0.58 5.42 -2.71
CA SER A 135 0.42 5.75 -3.72
C SER A 135 -0.27 6.28 -4.97
N ALA A 136 0.38 7.21 -5.67
CA ALA A 136 -0.14 7.74 -6.93
C ALA A 136 -0.34 6.63 -7.97
N LEU A 137 0.52 5.60 -7.93
CA LEU A 137 0.34 4.31 -8.60
C LEU A 137 0.17 3.26 -7.50
N ARG A 138 -1.08 2.82 -7.28
CA ARG A 138 -1.46 1.96 -6.14
C ARG A 138 -0.62 0.70 -6.03
N TYR A 139 -0.37 0.05 -7.15
CA TYR A 139 0.35 -1.22 -7.22
C TYR A 139 1.83 -1.01 -7.55
N PRO A 140 2.70 -1.97 -7.19
CA PRO A 140 4.11 -1.95 -7.55
C PRO A 140 4.34 -1.71 -9.04
N VAL A 141 5.17 -0.70 -9.34
CA VAL A 141 5.61 -0.39 -10.70
C VAL A 141 7.13 -0.48 -10.77
N PHE A 142 7.63 -1.22 -11.75
CA PHE A 142 9.05 -1.36 -12.02
C PHE A 142 9.39 -0.83 -13.42
N LYS A 143 10.60 -0.29 -13.57
CA LYS A 143 11.17 0.11 -14.85
C LYS A 143 12.39 -0.77 -15.13
N ASN A 144 12.33 -1.58 -16.17
CA ASN A 144 13.37 -2.55 -16.53
C ASN A 144 13.75 -3.47 -15.34
N GLY A 145 12.77 -3.88 -14.53
CA GLY A 145 12.97 -4.73 -13.35
C GLY A 145 13.35 -3.98 -12.06
N GLU A 146 13.69 -2.70 -12.14
CA GLU A 146 14.07 -1.89 -10.97
C GLU A 146 12.91 -1.06 -10.40
N ASN A 147 12.98 -0.70 -9.13
CA ASN A 147 11.99 0.17 -8.48
C ASN A 147 11.78 1.48 -9.26
N TYR A 148 10.54 1.78 -9.66
CA TYR A 148 10.24 3.03 -10.32
C TYR A 148 10.27 4.21 -9.34
N SER A 149 11.15 5.18 -9.60
CA SER A 149 11.38 6.36 -8.75
C SER A 149 10.64 7.63 -9.20
N GLY A 150 9.79 7.55 -10.25
CA GLY A 150 9.06 8.71 -10.76
C GLY A 150 9.78 9.52 -11.84
N SER A 151 10.95 9.09 -12.33
CA SER A 151 11.83 9.83 -13.24
C SER A 151 11.37 9.93 -14.71
N SER A 152 10.10 9.66 -15.01
CA SER A 152 9.50 9.96 -16.31
C SER A 152 8.22 10.77 -16.12
N VAL A 153 8.24 12.00 -16.63
CA VAL A 153 7.14 12.96 -16.68
C VAL A 153 5.92 12.33 -17.33
N ASP A 154 4.91 12.01 -16.51
CA ASP A 154 3.47 12.23 -16.70
C ASP A 154 2.72 11.61 -15.51
N LEU A 155 3.06 12.03 -14.29
CA LEU A 155 2.16 11.88 -13.15
C LEU A 155 1.03 12.91 -13.27
N HIS A 156 0.27 12.87 -14.37
CA HIS A 156 -1.07 13.45 -14.40
C HIS A 156 -1.91 12.60 -13.45
N LEU A 157 -1.96 13.09 -12.21
CA LEU A 157 -2.38 12.41 -10.99
C LEU A 157 -3.67 11.62 -11.18
N LYS A 158 -3.58 10.28 -11.18
CA LYS A 158 -4.71 9.39 -10.83
C LYS A 158 -4.88 9.29 -9.31
N LEU A 159 -4.76 10.42 -8.61
CA LEU A 159 -5.00 10.50 -7.16
C LEU A 159 -6.49 10.51 -6.81
N THR A 160 -7.38 10.52 -7.82
CA THR A 160 -8.77 10.88 -7.62
C THR A 160 -9.58 9.81 -6.90
N GLN A 161 -9.35 8.51 -7.07
CA GLN A 161 -10.27 7.52 -6.51
C GLN A 161 -10.09 7.30 -5.00
N ASP A 162 -8.86 7.06 -4.54
CA ASP A 162 -8.60 6.77 -3.11
C ASP A 162 -8.73 8.02 -2.24
N LEU A 163 -8.21 9.16 -2.70
CA LEU A 163 -8.39 10.42 -1.97
C LEU A 163 -9.85 10.86 -1.98
N HIS A 164 -10.59 10.68 -3.08
CA HIS A 164 -12.01 11.02 -3.08
C HIS A 164 -12.78 10.16 -2.08
N LEU A 165 -12.59 8.84 -2.05
CA LEU A 165 -13.26 7.97 -1.07
C LEU A 165 -12.99 8.40 0.38
N ILE A 166 -11.76 8.81 0.70
CA ILE A 166 -11.39 9.26 2.04
C ILE A 166 -11.94 10.67 2.34
N LEU A 167 -11.86 11.58 1.36
CA LEU A 167 -12.21 12.99 1.55
C LEU A 167 -13.71 13.28 1.41
N THR A 168 -14.49 12.46 0.69
CA THR A 168 -15.94 12.64 0.51
C THR A 168 -16.82 11.82 1.45
N HIS A 169 -16.23 10.90 2.22
CA HIS A 169 -16.95 10.11 3.23
C HIS A 169 -16.37 10.21 4.65
N PRO A 170 -16.00 11.40 5.18
CA PRO A 170 -15.65 11.53 6.59
C PRO A 170 -16.92 11.35 7.44
N GLY A 171 -17.14 10.15 7.98
CA GLY A 171 -18.08 9.95 9.09
C GLY A 171 -19.53 9.57 8.77
N ARG A 172 -19.86 8.94 7.64
CA ARG A 172 -21.19 8.28 7.54
C ARG A 172 -21.24 7.02 8.40
N GLN A 173 -21.95 7.10 9.53
CA GLN A 173 -22.67 5.96 10.08
C GLN A 173 -23.48 5.33 8.94
N ILE A 174 -23.10 4.14 8.51
CA ILE A 174 -23.96 3.33 7.65
C ILE A 174 -24.93 2.62 8.60
N MET A 175 -26.04 3.28 8.88
CA MET A 175 -27.29 2.61 9.22
C MET A 175 -27.84 2.04 7.91
N ALA A 176 -27.74 0.72 7.75
CA ALA A 176 -28.64 -0.15 7.02
C ALA A 176 -28.32 -1.59 7.42
#